data_AF-A0A3E0H793-F1
#
_entry.id   AF-A0A3E0H793-F1
#
_cell.length_a   1.000
_cell.length_b   1.000
_cell.length_c   1.000
_cell.angle_alpha   90.00
_cell.angle_beta   90.00
_cell.angle_gamma   90.00
#
_symmetry.space_group_name_H-M   'P 1'
#
loop_
_entity.id
_entity.type
_entity.pdbx_description
1 polymer ?
#
loop_
_entity_poly.entity_id
_entity_poly.type
_entity_poly.pdbx_seq_one_letter_code
_entity_poly.pdbx_strand_id
1 'polypeptide(L)'
;MPGAKELPSTLKRSSQKAQRTWIKAHDSAVDEYGEGRRSHQTAFAALKHGFEKVGDHWEAKRNKGPSDRQAAQSNRAKPRKTAGGVDANASKSHLYDVAKKLDVPGRSSMTKQQLVQAIQKANTRKTARSR
;
A
#
# COMPACT_ATOMS: atom_id res chain seq x y z
N MET A 1 -12.67 18.26 7.74
CA MET A 1 -12.85 17.00 8.49
C MET A 1 -11.45 16.50 8.84
N PRO A 2 -11.14 16.13 10.10
CA PRO A 2 -9.78 15.68 10.42
C PRO A 2 -9.56 14.25 9.92
N GLY A 3 -8.52 14.02 9.12
CA GLY A 3 -8.17 12.72 8.53
C GLY A 3 -7.96 11.60 9.56
N ALA A 4 -7.75 11.94 10.84
CA ALA A 4 -7.77 10.99 11.95
C ALA A 4 -9.12 10.25 12.11
N LYS A 5 -10.25 10.91 11.80
CA LYS A 5 -11.60 10.30 11.86
C LYS A 5 -11.85 9.36 10.67
N GLU A 6 -11.29 9.69 9.51
CA GLU A 6 -11.43 8.93 8.25
C GLU A 6 -10.37 7.82 8.10
N LEU A 7 -9.56 7.58 9.14
CA LEU A 7 -8.42 6.69 9.05
C LEU A 7 -8.84 5.25 8.71
N PRO A 8 -8.35 4.66 7.59
CA PRO A 8 -8.68 3.30 7.20
C PRO A 8 -8.30 2.28 8.28
N SER A 9 -9.08 1.20 8.45
CA SER A 9 -8.80 0.17 9.47
C SER A 9 -7.40 -0.43 9.36
N THR A 10 -6.87 -0.55 8.14
CA THR A 10 -5.48 -1.00 7.93
C THR A 10 -4.45 -0.03 8.50
N LEU A 11 -4.74 1.27 8.51
CA LEU A 11 -3.85 2.28 9.08
C LEU A 11 -3.97 2.38 10.58
N LYS A 12 -5.16 2.16 11.15
CA LYS A 12 -5.37 2.07 12.62
C LYS A 12 -4.46 1.01 13.27
N ARG A 13 -4.16 -0.08 12.55
CA ARG A 13 -3.25 -1.16 12.98
C ARG A 13 -1.78 -0.95 12.56
N SER A 14 -1.49 0.12 11.82
CA SER A 14 -0.13 0.44 11.38
C SER A 14 0.61 1.31 12.40
N SER A 15 1.93 1.42 12.22
CA SER A 15 2.76 2.36 12.99
C SER A 15 2.22 3.80 12.96
N GLN A 16 2.49 4.56 14.04
CA GLN A 16 2.13 5.98 14.11
C GLN A 16 2.69 6.79 12.95
N LYS A 17 3.87 6.42 12.42
CA LYS A 17 4.47 7.09 11.27
C LYS A 17 3.62 6.90 10.00
N ALA A 18 3.14 5.70 9.74
CA ALA A 18 2.23 5.43 8.61
C ALA A 18 0.92 6.20 8.76
N GLN A 19 0.33 6.22 9.96
CA GLN A 19 -0.88 6.97 10.26
C GLN A 19 -0.67 8.47 9.98
N ARG A 20 0.37 9.07 10.55
CA ARG A 20 0.69 10.49 10.35
C ARG A 20 0.96 10.84 8.89
N THR A 21 1.65 9.98 8.14
CA THR A 21 1.89 10.20 6.70
C THR A 21 0.57 10.24 5.92
N TRP A 22 -0.36 9.32 6.20
CA TRP A 22 -1.64 9.31 5.53
C TRP A 22 -2.52 10.49 5.95
N ILE A 23 -2.64 10.77 7.25
CA ILE A 23 -3.47 11.87 7.78
C ILE A 23 -3.03 13.21 7.20
N LYS A 24 -1.73 13.54 7.27
CA LYS A 24 -1.21 14.80 6.72
C LYS A 24 -1.51 14.94 5.22
N ALA A 25 -1.30 13.87 4.46
CA ALA A 25 -1.56 13.89 3.03
C ALA A 25 -3.05 13.94 2.69
N HIS A 26 -3.91 13.35 3.52
CA HIS A 26 -5.37 13.43 3.38
C HIS A 26 -5.86 14.83 3.69
N ASP A 27 -5.50 15.40 4.85
CA ASP A 27 -5.89 16.75 5.25
C ASP A 27 -5.50 17.79 4.19
N SER A 28 -4.24 17.78 3.74
CA SER A 28 -3.80 18.69 2.66
C SER A 28 -4.56 18.48 1.34
N ALA A 29 -4.90 17.25 1.00
CA ALA A 29 -5.65 16.97 -0.23
C ALA A 29 -7.15 17.31 -0.11
N VAL A 30 -7.71 17.28 1.10
CA VAL A 30 -9.05 17.78 1.39
C VAL A 30 -9.08 19.30 1.28
N ASP A 31 -8.06 19.98 1.79
CA ASP A 31 -7.95 21.44 1.65
C ASP A 31 -7.84 21.86 0.18
N GLU A 32 -7.12 21.09 -0.65
CA GLU A 32 -6.92 21.40 -2.07
C GLU A 32 -8.10 21.00 -2.97
N TYR A 33 -8.70 19.82 -2.74
CA TYR A 33 -9.67 19.22 -3.67
C TYR A 33 -11.07 19.02 -3.09
N GLY A 34 -11.26 19.29 -1.79
CA GLY A 34 -12.43 18.86 -1.04
C GLY A 34 -12.38 17.39 -0.62
N GLU A 35 -13.26 17.01 0.31
CA GLU A 35 -13.40 15.63 0.75
C GLU A 35 -13.93 14.75 -0.39
N GLY A 36 -13.32 13.58 -0.59
CA GLY A 36 -13.82 12.59 -1.53
C GLY A 36 -12.74 11.67 -2.09
N ARG A 37 -13.08 10.93 -3.14
CA ARG A 37 -12.21 9.89 -3.71
C ARG A 37 -10.79 10.38 -4.02
N ARG A 38 -10.65 11.64 -4.49
CA ARG A 38 -9.35 12.21 -4.88
C ARG A 38 -8.45 12.45 -3.67
N SER A 39 -8.96 12.99 -2.56
CA SER A 39 -8.16 13.21 -1.35
C SER A 39 -7.65 11.89 -0.77
N HIS A 40 -8.50 10.87 -0.73
CA HIS A 40 -8.12 9.52 -0.29
C HIS A 40 -7.05 8.89 -1.20
N GLN A 41 -7.17 9.04 -2.51
CA GLN A 41 -6.18 8.53 -3.47
C GLN A 41 -4.82 9.19 -3.29
N THR A 42 -4.78 10.52 -3.12
CA THR A 42 -3.55 11.27 -2.84
C THR A 42 -2.90 10.80 -1.54
N ALA A 43 -3.68 10.64 -0.47
CA ALA A 43 -3.19 10.14 0.81
C ALA A 43 -2.57 8.73 0.70
N PHE A 44 -3.23 7.83 -0.04
CA PHE A 44 -2.68 6.49 -0.30
C PHE A 44 -1.43 6.52 -1.19
N ALA A 45 -1.34 7.43 -2.16
CA ALA A 45 -0.15 7.58 -2.99
C ALA A 45 1.06 8.02 -2.14
N ALA A 46 0.88 9.03 -1.29
CA ALA A 46 1.90 9.49 -0.35
C ALA A 46 2.34 8.37 0.61
N LEU A 47 1.38 7.60 1.15
CA LEU A 47 1.67 6.46 2.00
C LEU A 47 2.50 5.39 1.27
N LYS A 48 2.09 4.98 0.07
CA LYS A 48 2.76 3.95 -0.73
C LYS A 48 4.19 4.31 -1.14
N HIS A 49 4.55 5.58 -1.07
CA HIS A 49 5.90 6.04 -1.36
C HIS A 49 6.92 5.58 -0.31
N GLY A 50 6.50 5.43 0.95
CA GLY A 50 7.38 5.02 2.07
C GLY A 50 6.95 3.73 2.76
N PHE A 51 5.74 3.25 2.50
CA PHE A 51 5.16 2.09 3.16
C PHE A 51 4.59 1.11 2.15
N GLU A 52 4.58 -0.16 2.50
CA GLU A 52 3.91 -1.21 1.76
C GLU A 52 2.92 -1.95 2.65
N LYS A 53 1.91 -2.54 2.03
CA LYS A 53 0.88 -3.26 2.74
C LYS A 53 1.36 -4.69 3.01
N VAL A 54 1.34 -5.10 4.28
CA VAL A 54 1.65 -6.46 4.72
C VAL A 54 0.47 -6.94 5.56
N GLY A 55 -0.33 -7.83 4.99
CA GLY A 55 -1.54 -8.37 5.59
C GLY A 55 -2.62 -7.30 5.73
N ASP A 56 -2.89 -6.92 6.98
CA ASP A 56 -3.95 -6.00 7.37
C ASP A 56 -3.42 -4.66 7.93
N HIS A 57 -2.13 -4.38 7.77
CA HIS A 57 -1.48 -3.14 8.15
C HIS A 57 -0.41 -2.72 7.12
N TRP A 58 0.27 -1.60 7.39
CA TRP A 58 1.31 -1.02 6.55
C TRP A 58 2.66 -1.00 7.26
N GLU A 59 3.66 -1.61 6.63
CA GLU A 59 5.05 -1.65 7.09
C GLU A 59 5.91 -0.66 6.31
N ALA A 60 6.97 -0.14 6.94
CA ALA A 60 7.90 0.76 6.27
C ALA A 60 8.73 0.00 5.24
N LYS A 61 8.88 0.57 4.04
CA LYS A 61 9.75 0.04 3.00
C LYS A 61 11.22 0.23 3.39
N ARG A 62 12.08 -0.64 2.86
CA ARG A 62 13.54 -0.46 2.93
C ARG A 62 13.99 0.81 2.21
N ASN A 63 13.45 1.05 1.01
CA ASN A 63 13.73 2.22 0.19
C ASN A 63 12.44 2.95 -0.17
N LYS A 64 12.48 4.28 -0.20
CA LYS A 64 11.35 5.09 -0.67
C LYS A 64 11.28 5.04 -2.19
N GLY A 65 10.07 5.12 -2.72
CA GLY A 65 9.82 5.17 -4.15
C GLY A 65 8.45 4.62 -4.55
N PRO A 66 8.12 4.70 -5.85
CA PRO A 66 6.85 4.19 -6.36
C PRO A 66 6.71 2.70 -6.07
N SER A 67 5.53 2.27 -5.60
CA SER A 67 5.26 0.86 -5.27
C SER A 67 5.07 -0.03 -6.50
N ASP A 68 4.61 0.53 -7.60
CA ASP A 68 4.36 -0.22 -8.83
C ASP A 68 4.46 0.71 -10.05
N ARG A 69 4.27 0.15 -11.24
CA ARG A 69 4.34 0.90 -12.50
C ARG A 69 3.30 2.01 -12.60
N GLN A 70 2.12 1.85 -11.98
CA GLN A 70 1.12 2.90 -11.96
C GLN A 70 1.57 4.06 -11.07
N ALA A 71 2.17 3.77 -9.92
CA ALA A 71 2.71 4.78 -9.01
C ALA A 71 3.92 5.54 -9.61
N ALA A 72 4.63 4.93 -10.55
CA ALA A 72 5.76 5.55 -11.26
C ALA A 72 5.33 6.42 -12.46
N GLN A 73 4.06 6.35 -12.88
CA GLN A 73 3.58 7.09 -14.04
C GLN A 73 3.19 8.52 -13.70
N SER A 74 3.31 9.41 -14.69
CA SER A 74 2.70 10.73 -14.64
C SER A 74 1.18 10.64 -14.84
N ASN A 75 0.44 11.61 -14.29
CA ASN A 75 -1.03 11.65 -14.30
C ASN A 75 -1.69 11.69 -15.69
N ARG A 76 -0.91 11.83 -16.78
CA ARG A 76 -1.40 11.88 -18.17
C ARG A 76 -1.32 10.53 -18.89
N ALA A 77 -0.72 9.51 -18.28
CA ALA A 77 -0.55 8.20 -18.90
C ALA A 77 -1.77 7.29 -18.72
N LYS A 78 -1.98 6.34 -19.65
CA LYS A 78 -3.04 5.33 -19.54
C LYS A 78 -2.89 4.51 -18.23
N PRO A 79 -3.98 4.24 -17.50
CA PRO A 79 -3.93 3.45 -16.27
C PRO A 79 -3.34 2.05 -16.49
N ARG A 80 -2.50 1.62 -15.54
CA ARG A 80 -1.89 0.30 -15.46
C ARG A 80 -2.42 -0.45 -14.23
N LYS A 81 -2.23 -1.77 -14.25
CA LYS A 81 -2.57 -2.64 -13.10
C LYS A 81 -1.77 -2.20 -11.87
N THR A 82 -2.48 -2.02 -10.76
CA THR A 82 -1.88 -1.67 -9.46
C THR A 82 -1.62 -2.94 -8.64
N ALA A 83 -0.61 -2.88 -7.77
CA ALA A 83 -0.26 -3.98 -6.88
C ALA A 83 -0.97 -3.90 -5.52
N GLY A 84 -2.01 -3.08 -5.38
CA GLY A 84 -2.85 -3.04 -4.16
C GLY A 84 -2.10 -2.62 -2.88
N GLY A 85 -1.01 -1.89 -3.00
CA GLY A 85 -0.16 -1.48 -1.87
C GLY A 85 1.06 -2.39 -1.63
N VAL A 86 1.22 -3.47 -2.39
CA VAL A 86 2.46 -4.26 -2.42
C VAL A 86 3.54 -3.47 -3.16
N ASP A 87 4.80 -3.54 -2.70
CA ASP A 87 5.93 -3.00 -3.45
C ASP A 87 6.38 -3.97 -4.55
N ALA A 88 5.75 -3.86 -5.73
CA ALA A 88 6.10 -4.65 -6.90
C ALA A 88 7.50 -4.34 -7.46
N ASN A 89 8.10 -3.21 -7.07
CA ASN A 89 9.44 -2.83 -7.49
C ASN A 89 10.53 -3.47 -6.61
N ALA A 90 10.20 -3.89 -5.39
CA ALA A 90 11.12 -4.54 -4.45
C ALA A 90 11.80 -5.81 -5.02
N SER A 91 12.93 -6.23 -4.45
CA SER A 91 13.65 -7.43 -4.90
C SER A 91 12.79 -8.69 -4.74
N LYS A 92 13.13 -9.75 -5.50
CA LYS A 92 12.47 -11.07 -5.32
C LYS A 92 12.64 -11.59 -3.89
N SER A 93 13.81 -11.40 -3.29
CA SER A 93 14.09 -11.78 -1.90
C SER A 93 13.17 -11.06 -0.91
N HIS A 94 13.01 -9.75 -1.06
CA HIS A 94 12.11 -8.98 -0.20
C HIS A 94 10.65 -9.44 -0.34
N LEU A 95 10.18 -9.64 -1.57
CA LEU A 95 8.84 -10.17 -1.81
C LEU A 95 8.67 -11.59 -1.24
N TYR A 96 9.70 -12.42 -1.32
CA TYR A 96 9.70 -13.73 -0.69
C TYR A 96 9.56 -13.63 0.84
N ASP A 97 10.28 -12.69 1.47
CA ASP A 97 10.19 -12.47 2.92
C ASP A 97 8.80 -11.99 3.34
N VAL A 98 8.21 -11.06 2.58
CA VAL A 98 6.82 -10.61 2.80
C VAL A 98 5.84 -11.77 2.62
N ALA A 99 6.00 -12.57 1.56
CA ALA A 99 5.18 -13.76 1.34
C ALA A 99 5.32 -14.80 2.46
N LYS A 100 6.52 -14.92 3.04
CA LYS A 100 6.80 -15.76 4.21
C LYS A 100 6.07 -15.23 5.45
N LYS A 101 6.13 -13.92 5.74
CA LYS A 101 5.37 -13.30 6.85
C LYS A 101 3.86 -13.48 6.73
N LEU A 102 3.36 -13.66 5.50
CA LEU A 102 1.94 -13.86 5.21
C LEU A 102 1.54 -15.33 5.05
N ASP A 103 2.46 -16.26 5.33
CA ASP A 103 2.26 -17.70 5.21
C ASP A 103 1.72 -18.13 3.83
N VAL A 104 2.22 -17.51 2.77
CA VAL A 104 1.81 -17.83 1.40
C VAL A 104 2.35 -19.23 1.03
N PRO A 105 1.47 -20.19 0.68
CA PRO A 105 1.90 -21.52 0.25
C PRO A 105 2.55 -21.46 -1.14
N GLY A 106 3.53 -22.33 -1.38
CA GLY A 106 4.24 -22.41 -2.67
C GLY A 106 5.18 -21.23 -2.99
N ARG A 107 5.32 -20.25 -2.08
CA ARG A 107 6.15 -19.04 -2.25
C ARG A 107 7.59 -19.29 -2.76
N SER A 108 8.21 -20.42 -2.40
CA SER A 108 9.59 -20.74 -2.77
C SER A 108 9.79 -20.98 -4.27
N SER A 109 8.77 -21.48 -4.97
CA SER A 109 8.85 -21.74 -6.42
C SER A 109 8.35 -20.57 -7.26
N MET A 110 7.81 -19.52 -6.63
CA MET A 110 7.19 -18.41 -7.33
C MET A 110 8.21 -17.47 -7.98
N THR A 111 7.87 -16.94 -9.14
CA THR A 111 8.55 -15.80 -9.76
C THR A 111 8.24 -14.50 -9.01
N LYS A 112 9.00 -13.43 -9.28
CA LYS A 112 8.74 -12.10 -8.70
C LYS A 112 7.29 -11.64 -8.92
N GLN A 113 6.77 -11.82 -10.13
CA GLN A 113 5.40 -11.43 -10.48
C GLN A 113 4.34 -12.27 -9.74
N GLN A 114 4.57 -13.58 -9.63
CA GLN A 114 3.69 -14.48 -8.88
C GLN A 114 3.68 -14.12 -7.39
N LEU A 115 4.83 -13.78 -6.79
CA LEU A 115 4.90 -13.32 -5.41
C LEU A 115 4.08 -12.05 -5.19
N VAL A 116 4.20 -11.04 -6.06
CA VAL A 116 3.40 -9.80 -5.96
C VAL A 116 1.90 -10.11 -5.95
N GLN A 117 1.43 -10.94 -6.89
CA GLN A 117 0.03 -11.31 -6.99
C GLN A 117 -0.44 -12.11 -5.76
N ALA A 118 0.37 -13.06 -5.29
CA ALA A 118 0.05 -13.89 -4.14
C ALA A 118 -0.02 -13.06 -2.84
N ILE A 119 0.93 -12.13 -2.64
CA ILE A 119 0.92 -11.18 -1.52
C ILE A 119 -0.30 -10.28 -1.61
N GLN A 120 -0.61 -9.71 -2.78
CA GLN A 120 -1.80 -8.88 -2.96
C GLN A 120 -3.08 -9.63 -2.57
N LYS A 121 -3.20 -10.90 -2.97
CA LYS A 121 -4.32 -11.77 -2.61
C LYS A 121 -4.36 -12.04 -1.10
N ALA A 122 -3.23 -12.34 -0.49
CA ALA A 122 -3.11 -12.57 0.96
C ALA A 122 -3.47 -11.31 1.77
N ASN A 123 -3.00 -10.15 1.35
CA ASN A 123 -3.33 -8.85 1.94
C ASN A 123 -4.83 -8.57 1.91
N THR A 124 -5.47 -8.78 0.75
CA THR A 124 -6.92 -8.61 0.61
C THR A 124 -7.68 -9.53 1.56
N ARG A 125 -7.28 -10.80 1.65
CA ARG A 125 -7.88 -11.79 2.57
C ARG A 125 -7.71 -11.40 4.04
N LYS A 126 -6.50 -11.04 4.49
CA LYS A 126 -6.25 -10.60 5.87
C LYS A 126 -7.03 -9.32 6.19
N THR A 127 -7.01 -8.33 5.28
CA THR A 127 -7.77 -7.10 5.46
C THR A 127 -9.27 -7.35 5.58
N ALA A 128 -9.84 -8.27 4.79
CA ALA A 128 -11.25 -8.64 4.87
C ALA A 128 -11.61 -9.33 6.18
N ARG A 129 -10.70 -10.13 6.76
CA ARG A 129 -10.90 -10.79 8.07
C ARG A 129 -10.76 -9.85 9.26
N SER A 130 -9.95 -8.80 9.13
CA SER A 130 -9.71 -7.79 10.19
C SER A 130 -10.65 -6.58 10.10
N ARG A 131 -11.78 -6.71 9.40
CA ARG A 131 -12.78 -5.65 9.22
C ARG A 131 -14.01 -5.91 10.07
#